data_AF-A0A645CVX8-F1
#
_entry.id   AF-A0A645CVX8-F1
#
_cell.length_a   1.000
_cell.length_b   1.000
_cell.length_c   1.000
_cell.angle_alpha   90.00
_cell.angle_beta   90.00
_cell.angle_gamma   90.00
#
_symmetry.space_group_name_H-M   'P 1'
#
loop_
_entity.id
_entity.type
_entity.pdbx_description
1 polymer ?
#
loop_
_entity_poly.entity_id
_entity_poly.type
_entity_poly.pdbx_seq_one_letter_code
_entity_poly.pdbx_strand_id
1 'polypeptide(L)'
;MCACSQSGIDKKHENNKDLKILNDSVIELILTFQGDQDSILLNHALVLNNKAMDLDSSNSNLIYNLNVRAQILALQNKKKEAFLLKERTLSKDKFNIDRLIYYGQKNRLIGRMDSSEIYFNAALIQCDKLLEDTLNIDVIIKKAEIYMYQKKKKEALRIINQALVKSPKNIVLKTFKEDLDQYYEFSNIFFDDIQL
;
A
#
# COMPACT_ATOMS: atom_id res chain seq x y z
N MET A 1 20.71 18.01 42.02
CA MET A 1 19.90 18.78 41.06
C MET A 1 20.06 18.14 39.68
N CYS A 2 19.03 17.43 39.21
CA CYS A 2 18.98 16.75 37.91
C CYS A 2 18.63 17.75 36.80
N ALA A 3 19.62 18.27 36.08
CA ALA A 3 19.43 19.13 34.90
C ALA A 3 19.56 18.39 33.56
N CYS A 4 20.05 17.14 33.56
CA CYS A 4 20.27 16.36 32.34
C CYS A 4 19.02 15.67 31.79
N SER A 5 17.98 15.46 32.60
CA SER A 5 16.74 14.80 32.18
C SER A 5 15.78 15.74 31.45
N GLN A 6 15.73 17.02 31.83
CA GLN A 6 14.81 18.00 31.26
C GLN A 6 15.20 18.35 29.80
N SER A 7 16.50 18.56 29.54
CA SER A 7 17.01 18.91 28.20
C SER A 7 16.86 17.79 27.17
N GLY A 8 16.85 16.53 27.60
CA GLY A 8 16.58 15.37 26.73
C GLY A 8 15.08 15.22 26.40
N ILE A 9 14.21 15.59 27.33
CA ILE A 9 12.75 15.58 27.14
C ILE A 9 12.35 16.70 26.16
N ASP A 10 12.86 17.92 26.37
CA ASP A 10 12.54 19.07 25.53
C ASP A 10 12.98 18.86 24.07
N LYS A 11 14.22 18.35 23.86
CA LYS A 11 14.72 17.98 22.52
C LYS A 11 13.91 16.88 21.84
N LYS A 12 13.42 15.89 22.60
CA LYS A 12 12.57 14.82 22.06
C LYS A 12 11.20 15.35 21.64
N HIS A 13 10.64 16.28 22.41
CA HIS A 13 9.38 16.94 22.06
C HIS A 13 9.51 17.83 20.83
N GLU A 14 10.60 18.59 20.71
CA GLU A 14 10.91 19.40 19.52
C GLU A 14 11.08 18.53 18.27
N ASN A 15 11.91 17.48 18.34
CA ASN A 15 12.09 16.54 17.23
C ASN A 15 10.78 15.89 16.76
N ASN A 16 9.88 15.55 17.71
CA ASN A 16 8.58 14.98 17.36
C ASN A 16 7.66 16.01 16.66
N LYS A 17 7.72 17.28 17.07
CA LYS A 17 6.97 18.37 16.44
C LYS A 17 7.49 18.62 15.02
N ASP A 18 8.80 18.69 14.86
CA ASP A 18 9.45 18.91 13.56
C ASP A 18 9.21 17.74 12.61
N LEU A 19 9.26 16.50 13.12
CA LEU A 19 8.92 15.31 12.35
C LEU A 19 7.48 15.34 11.84
N LYS A 20 6.54 15.76 12.70
CA LYS A 20 5.14 15.91 12.30
C LYS A 20 4.99 16.97 11.20
N ILE A 21 5.61 18.14 11.36
CA ILE A 21 5.57 19.21 10.36
C ILE A 21 6.11 18.72 9.02
N LEU A 22 7.25 18.02 9.01
CA LEU A 22 7.83 17.47 7.79
C LEU A 22 6.88 16.47 7.11
N ASN A 23 6.27 15.56 7.88
CA ASN A 23 5.33 14.59 7.34
C ASN A 23 4.06 15.25 6.79
N ASP A 24 3.50 16.22 7.51
CA ASP A 24 2.32 16.97 7.06
C ASP A 24 2.63 17.71 5.73
N SER A 25 3.80 18.35 5.62
CA SER A 25 4.25 19.00 4.38
C SER A 25 4.47 18.02 3.22
N VAL A 26 4.97 16.82 3.49
CA VAL A 26 5.09 15.78 2.45
C VAL A 26 3.72 15.41 1.89
N ILE A 27 2.72 15.23 2.75
CA ILE A 27 1.35 14.91 2.33
C ILE A 27 0.74 16.07 1.56
N GLU A 28 0.92 17.31 2.00
CA GLU A 28 0.44 18.50 1.29
C GLU A 28 1.00 18.55 -0.14
N LEU A 29 2.31 18.35 -0.32
CA LEU A 29 2.94 18.31 -1.65
C LEU A 29 2.36 17.21 -2.55
N ILE A 30 2.06 16.03 -1.99
CA ILE A 30 1.43 14.94 -2.75
C ILE A 30 0.01 15.33 -3.17
N LEU A 31 -0.77 15.96 -2.28
CA LEU A 31 -2.13 16.42 -2.59
C LEU A 31 -2.13 17.54 -3.64
N THR A 32 -1.21 18.50 -3.53
CA THR A 32 -1.05 19.57 -4.53
C THR A 32 -0.66 18.99 -5.90
N PHE A 33 0.25 18.02 -5.93
CA PHE A 33 0.61 17.31 -7.17
C PHE A 33 -0.61 16.68 -7.84
N GLN A 34 -1.57 16.13 -7.09
CA GLN A 34 -2.77 15.53 -7.68
C GLN A 34 -3.63 16.54 -8.45
N GLY A 35 -3.64 17.81 -8.03
CA GLY A 35 -4.34 18.89 -8.73
C GLY A 35 -3.54 19.46 -9.91
N ASP A 36 -2.28 19.82 -9.67
CA ASP A 36 -1.50 20.65 -10.60
C ASP A 36 -0.59 19.83 -11.53
N GLN A 37 -0.36 18.55 -11.22
CA GLN A 37 0.53 17.62 -11.94
C GLN A 37 1.99 18.11 -12.06
N ASP A 38 2.42 19.05 -11.20
CA ASP A 38 3.81 19.52 -11.17
C ASP A 38 4.74 18.50 -10.50
N SER A 39 5.51 17.80 -11.33
CA SER A 39 6.49 16.79 -10.89
C SER A 39 7.59 17.32 -9.95
N ILE A 40 7.85 18.64 -9.91
CA ILE A 40 8.81 19.25 -8.97
C ILE A 40 8.34 19.04 -7.53
N LEU A 41 7.03 19.06 -7.28
CA LEU A 41 6.43 18.81 -5.96
C LEU A 41 6.80 17.42 -5.44
N LEU A 42 6.83 16.40 -6.29
CA LEU A 42 7.21 15.04 -5.91
C LEU A 42 8.71 14.94 -5.54
N ASN A 43 9.57 15.67 -6.24
CA ASN A 43 10.99 15.75 -5.88
C ASN A 43 11.17 16.44 -4.52
N HIS A 44 10.42 17.51 -4.27
CA HIS A 44 10.43 18.19 -2.99
C HIS A 44 9.90 17.28 -1.86
N ALA A 45 8.81 16.54 -2.11
CA ALA A 45 8.27 15.57 -1.17
C ALA A 45 9.30 14.49 -0.79
N LEU A 46 10.10 13.99 -1.74
CA LEU A 46 11.19 13.05 -1.44
C LEU A 46 12.26 13.67 -0.54
N VAL A 47 12.66 14.92 -0.79
CA VAL A 47 13.64 15.63 0.04
C VAL A 47 13.14 15.78 1.48
N LEU A 48 11.88 16.19 1.66
CA LEU A 48 11.29 16.32 3.00
C LEU A 48 11.13 14.97 3.69
N ASN A 49 10.72 13.93 2.96
CA ASN A 49 10.62 12.58 3.50
C ASN A 49 12.00 12.01 3.91
N ASN A 50 13.08 12.32 3.19
CA ASN A 50 14.44 11.99 3.62
C ASN A 50 14.79 12.68 4.95
N LYS A 51 14.54 13.98 5.07
CA LYS A 51 14.77 14.74 6.31
C LYS A 51 13.97 14.17 7.48
N ALA A 52 12.71 13.81 7.27
CA ALA A 52 11.85 13.19 8.28
C ALA A 52 12.44 11.86 8.78
N MET A 53 12.94 11.03 7.86
CA MET A 53 13.58 9.75 8.21
C MET A 53 14.92 9.94 8.93
N ASP A 54 15.72 10.94 8.55
CA ASP A 54 16.97 11.26 9.24
C ASP A 54 16.73 11.78 10.67
N LEU A 55 15.63 12.50 10.88
CA LEU A 55 15.23 13.03 12.20
C LEU A 55 14.62 11.95 13.12
N ASP A 56 13.96 10.93 12.57
CA ASP A 56 13.38 9.81 13.33
C ASP A 56 14.43 8.78 13.75
N SER A 57 15.32 9.20 14.66
CA SER A 57 16.35 8.34 15.27
C SER A 57 15.82 7.05 15.92
N SER A 58 14.53 7.02 16.30
CA SER A 58 13.88 5.87 16.94
C SER A 58 13.26 4.89 15.96
N ASN A 59 13.19 5.23 14.67
CA ASN A 59 12.44 4.50 13.63
C ASN A 59 10.96 4.28 13.98
N SER A 60 10.39 5.11 14.85
CA SER A 60 8.99 5.01 15.29
C SER A 60 8.00 5.22 14.14
N ASN A 61 8.38 6.01 13.14
CA ASN A 61 7.62 6.33 11.94
C ASN A 61 8.21 5.69 10.68
N LEU A 62 9.17 4.77 10.81
CA LEU A 62 9.86 4.17 9.67
C LEU A 62 8.89 3.55 8.66
N ILE A 63 7.93 2.75 9.13
CA ILE A 63 6.95 2.09 8.25
C ILE A 63 6.08 3.11 7.51
N TYR A 64 5.61 4.14 8.23
CA TYR A 64 4.85 5.23 7.63
C TYR A 64 5.67 5.95 6.55
N ASN A 65 6.89 6.36 6.87
CA ASN A 65 7.76 7.10 5.96
C ASN A 65 8.15 6.28 4.72
N LEU A 66 8.39 4.98 4.88
CA LEU A 66 8.66 4.07 3.76
C LEU A 66 7.42 3.89 2.85
N ASN A 67 6.22 3.82 3.43
CA ASN A 67 4.98 3.76 2.64
C ASN A 67 4.75 5.06 1.85
N VAL A 68 4.94 6.23 2.50
CA VAL A 68 4.86 7.54 1.83
C VAL A 68 5.90 7.63 0.71
N ARG A 69 7.13 7.19 0.95
CA ARG A 69 8.17 7.15 -0.09
C ARG A 69 7.81 6.24 -1.25
N ALA A 70 7.23 5.07 -0.99
CA ALA A 70 6.77 4.17 -2.04
C ALA A 70 5.68 4.82 -2.89
N GLN A 71 4.76 5.55 -2.26
CA GLN A 71 3.73 6.33 -2.97
C GLN A 71 4.36 7.41 -3.86
N ILE A 72 5.30 8.20 -3.34
CA ILE A 72 5.96 9.26 -4.13
C ILE A 72 6.68 8.64 -5.33
N LEU A 73 7.43 7.54 -5.14
CA LEU A 73 8.10 6.83 -6.23
C LEU A 73 7.10 6.32 -7.28
N ALA A 74 5.96 5.77 -6.86
CA ALA A 74 4.92 5.33 -7.78
C ALA A 74 4.35 6.49 -8.60
N LEU A 75 4.10 7.65 -7.98
CA LEU A 75 3.64 8.87 -8.66
C LEU A 75 4.69 9.45 -9.63
N GLN A 76 5.97 9.21 -9.36
CA GLN A 76 7.08 9.52 -10.28
C GLN A 76 7.26 8.46 -11.40
N ASN A 77 6.35 7.51 -11.54
CA ASN A 77 6.45 6.38 -12.46
C ASN A 77 7.66 5.44 -12.19
N LYS A 78 8.27 5.52 -11.00
CA LYS A 78 9.35 4.62 -10.52
C LYS A 78 8.76 3.38 -9.86
N LYS A 79 7.99 2.62 -10.65
CA LYS A 79 7.16 1.50 -10.18
C LYS A 79 7.99 0.37 -9.56
N LYS A 80 9.16 0.05 -10.15
CA LYS A 80 10.08 -0.97 -9.64
C LYS A 80 10.59 -0.61 -8.24
N GLU A 81 11.08 0.60 -8.06
CA GLU A 81 11.62 1.09 -6.79
C GLU A 81 10.53 1.14 -5.72
N ALA A 82 9.34 1.64 -6.08
CA ALA A 82 8.17 1.63 -5.19
C ALA A 82 7.80 0.21 -4.74
N PHE A 83 7.79 -0.75 -5.67
CA PHE A 83 7.48 -2.16 -5.38
C PHE A 83 8.51 -2.80 -4.45
N LEU A 84 9.80 -2.61 -4.71
CA LEU A 84 10.86 -3.14 -3.85
C LEU A 84 10.84 -2.50 -2.45
N LEU A 85 10.50 -1.22 -2.36
CA LEU A 85 10.40 -0.54 -1.08
C LEU A 85 9.25 -1.09 -0.22
N LYS A 86 8.12 -1.46 -0.83
CA LYS A 86 6.97 -2.06 -0.13
C LYS A 86 7.34 -3.34 0.62
N GLU A 87 8.33 -4.11 0.17
CA GLU A 87 8.80 -5.31 0.89
C GLU A 87 9.22 -5.00 2.32
N ARG A 88 9.82 -3.82 2.54
CA ARG A 88 10.34 -3.38 3.83
C ARG A 88 9.24 -2.95 4.81
N THR A 89 8.01 -2.77 4.33
CA THR A 89 6.87 -2.33 5.14
C THR A 89 5.87 -3.44 5.45
N LEU A 90 6.09 -4.64 4.93
CA LEU A 90 5.19 -5.77 5.12
C LEU A 90 5.18 -6.27 6.58
N SER A 91 4.01 -6.75 7.00
CA SER A 91 3.87 -7.47 8.27
C SER A 91 4.85 -8.63 8.37
N LYS A 92 5.35 -8.91 9.57
CA LYS A 92 6.17 -10.09 9.87
C LYS A 92 5.35 -11.38 9.89
N ASP A 93 4.03 -11.29 10.04
CA ASP A 93 3.14 -12.44 9.96
C ASP A 93 3.11 -12.99 8.53
N LYS A 94 3.54 -14.24 8.38
CA LYS A 94 3.57 -14.94 7.09
C LYS A 94 2.17 -15.17 6.49
N PHE A 95 1.12 -15.10 7.30
CA PHE A 95 -0.27 -15.27 6.88
C PHE A 95 -1.01 -13.94 6.67
N ASN A 96 -0.34 -12.81 6.83
CA ASN A 96 -0.93 -11.52 6.50
C ASN A 96 -1.25 -11.44 5.00
N ILE A 97 -2.48 -11.03 4.66
CA ILE A 97 -2.99 -10.99 3.28
C ILE A 97 -2.11 -10.11 2.39
N ASP A 98 -1.74 -8.91 2.83
CA ASP A 98 -0.94 -7.99 2.02
C ASP A 98 0.46 -8.53 1.75
N ARG A 99 1.06 -9.21 2.73
CA ARG A 99 2.33 -9.94 2.57
C ARG A 99 2.20 -11.05 1.54
N LEU A 100 1.15 -11.87 1.63
CA LEU A 100 0.93 -12.98 0.69
C LEU A 100 0.70 -12.47 -0.74
N ILE A 101 -0.11 -11.42 -0.92
CA ILE A 101 -0.31 -10.75 -2.21
C ILE A 101 1.02 -10.26 -2.78
N TYR A 102 1.83 -9.59 -1.96
CA TYR A 102 3.14 -9.10 -2.39
C TYR A 102 4.06 -10.22 -2.90
N TYR A 103 4.18 -11.32 -2.15
CA TYR A 103 5.01 -12.44 -2.60
C TYR A 103 4.42 -13.17 -3.81
N GLY A 104 3.09 -13.21 -3.95
CA GLY A 104 2.42 -13.69 -5.16
C GLY A 104 2.80 -12.86 -6.38
N GLN A 105 2.77 -11.53 -6.25
CA GLN A 105 3.19 -10.59 -7.29
C GLN A 105 4.69 -10.73 -7.60
N LYS A 106 5.55 -10.70 -6.57
CA LYS A 106 7.01 -10.79 -6.71
C LYS A 106 7.43 -12.07 -7.43
N ASN A 107 6.85 -13.22 -7.08
CA ASN A 107 7.17 -14.49 -7.74
C ASN A 107 6.75 -14.47 -9.21
N ARG A 108 5.60 -13.88 -9.54
CA ARG A 108 5.18 -13.74 -10.93
C ARG A 108 6.11 -12.85 -11.74
N LEU A 109 6.52 -11.71 -11.18
CA LEU A 109 7.44 -10.77 -11.82
C LEU A 109 8.80 -11.41 -12.17
N ILE A 110 9.25 -12.41 -11.39
CA ILE A 110 10.49 -13.16 -11.67
C ILE A 110 10.24 -14.50 -12.40
N GLY A 111 9.06 -14.68 -13.01
CA GLY A 111 8.72 -15.85 -13.83
C GLY A 111 8.35 -17.13 -13.07
N ARG A 112 8.20 -17.08 -11.74
CA ARG A 112 7.84 -18.25 -10.91
C ARG A 112 6.33 -18.37 -10.74
N MET A 113 5.66 -18.81 -11.80
CA MET A 113 4.19 -18.88 -11.87
C MET A 113 3.58 -19.79 -10.79
N ASP A 114 4.11 -21.00 -10.58
CA ASP A 114 3.57 -21.93 -9.57
C ASP A 114 3.68 -21.37 -8.14
N SER A 115 4.81 -20.73 -7.83
CA SER A 115 5.01 -20.08 -6.53
C SER A 115 4.07 -18.89 -6.36
N SER A 116 3.85 -18.11 -7.42
CA SER A 116 2.87 -17.01 -7.42
C SER A 116 1.46 -17.50 -7.07
N GLU A 117 1.02 -18.58 -7.71
CA GLU A 117 -0.30 -19.18 -7.45
C GLU A 117 -0.42 -19.74 -6.02
N ILE A 118 0.64 -20.35 -5.47
CA ILE A 118 0.65 -20.79 -4.06
C ILE A 118 0.39 -19.62 -3.11
N TYR A 119 1.07 -18.48 -3.31
CA TYR A 119 0.89 -17.31 -2.47
C TYR A 119 -0.49 -16.67 -2.63
N PHE A 120 -1.01 -16.56 -3.86
CA PHE A 120 -2.35 -16.04 -4.10
C PHE A 120 -3.43 -16.94 -3.49
N ASN A 121 -3.31 -18.27 -3.63
CA ASN A 121 -4.24 -19.21 -3.00
C ASN A 121 -4.17 -19.14 -1.47
N ALA A 122 -2.97 -19.00 -0.90
CA ALA A 122 -2.82 -18.78 0.54
C ALA A 122 -3.50 -17.47 0.98
N ALA A 123 -3.40 -16.39 0.19
CA ALA A 123 -4.06 -15.13 0.49
C ALA A 123 -5.59 -15.27 0.45
N LEU A 124 -6.14 -15.97 -0.55
CA LEU A 124 -7.57 -16.26 -0.65
C LEU A 124 -8.10 -17.01 0.59
N ILE A 125 -7.36 -18.02 1.07
CA ILE A 125 -7.73 -18.76 2.30
C ILE A 125 -7.82 -17.83 3.51
N GLN A 126 -6.91 -16.86 3.63
CA GLN A 126 -6.94 -15.90 4.74
C GLN A 126 -8.08 -14.88 4.58
N CYS A 127 -8.38 -14.46 3.35
CA CYS A 127 -9.57 -13.66 3.08
C CYS A 127 -10.85 -14.41 3.48
N ASP A 128 -10.95 -15.70 3.14
CA ASP A 128 -12.10 -16.53 3.49
C ASP A 128 -12.31 -16.59 5.00
N LYS A 129 -11.25 -16.90 5.77
CA LYS A 129 -11.31 -16.92 7.23
C LYS A 129 -11.81 -15.61 7.85
N LEU A 130 -11.36 -14.47 7.34
CA LEU A 130 -11.81 -13.17 7.87
C LEU A 130 -13.26 -12.85 7.49
N LEU A 131 -13.73 -13.38 6.36
CA LEU A 131 -15.08 -13.12 5.84
C LEU A 131 -16.14 -14.12 6.32
N GLU A 132 -15.76 -15.16 7.07
CA GLU A 132 -16.70 -16.13 7.67
C GLU A 132 -17.74 -15.42 8.54
N ASP A 133 -17.28 -14.54 9.44
CA ASP A 133 -18.14 -13.90 10.45
C ASP A 133 -18.33 -12.39 10.25
N THR A 134 -17.57 -11.77 9.34
CA THR A 134 -17.61 -10.32 9.16
C THR A 134 -17.68 -9.89 7.71
N LEU A 135 -18.55 -8.90 7.42
CA LEU A 135 -18.52 -8.21 6.14
C LEU A 135 -17.40 -7.15 6.19
N ASN A 136 -16.20 -7.55 5.78
CA ASN A 136 -15.06 -6.63 5.67
C ASN A 136 -14.82 -6.24 4.20
N ILE A 137 -15.13 -4.99 3.88
CA ILE A 137 -15.05 -4.44 2.52
C ILE A 137 -13.61 -4.43 1.98
N ASP A 138 -12.62 -4.10 2.81
CA ASP A 138 -11.20 -4.13 2.44
C ASP A 138 -10.76 -5.55 2.04
N VAL A 139 -11.15 -6.55 2.84
CA VAL A 139 -10.83 -7.96 2.56
C VAL A 139 -11.54 -8.46 1.30
N ILE A 140 -12.77 -8.01 1.04
CA ILE A 140 -13.51 -8.31 -0.20
C ILE A 140 -12.77 -7.75 -1.42
N ILE A 141 -12.32 -6.50 -1.36
CA ILE A 141 -11.58 -5.85 -2.44
C ILE A 141 -10.26 -6.60 -2.70
N LYS A 142 -9.48 -6.87 -1.65
CA LYS A 142 -8.23 -7.66 -1.76
C LYS A 142 -8.48 -9.04 -2.38
N LYS A 143 -9.57 -9.71 -1.99
CA LYS A 143 -9.98 -11.00 -2.57
C LYS A 143 -10.31 -10.87 -4.06
N ALA A 144 -11.00 -9.81 -4.47
CA ALA A 144 -11.27 -9.53 -5.88
C ALA A 144 -9.98 -9.23 -6.67
N GLU A 145 -9.06 -8.45 -6.12
CA GLU A 145 -7.73 -8.17 -6.69
C GLU A 145 -6.92 -9.44 -6.91
N ILE A 146 -6.89 -10.35 -5.93
CA ILE A 146 -6.21 -11.64 -6.06
C ILE A 146 -6.79 -12.43 -7.24
N TYR A 147 -8.11 -12.48 -7.39
CA TYR A 147 -8.73 -13.11 -8.55
C TYR A 147 -8.33 -12.43 -9.85
N MET A 148 -8.24 -11.11 -9.91
CA MET A 148 -7.77 -10.39 -11.09
C MET A 148 -6.31 -10.76 -11.43
N TYR A 149 -5.41 -10.82 -10.44
CA TYR A 149 -4.04 -11.31 -10.65
C TYR A 149 -4.03 -12.74 -11.20
N GLN A 150 -4.95 -13.60 -10.77
CA GLN A 150 -5.11 -14.96 -11.30
C GLN A 150 -5.87 -15.04 -12.65
N LYS A 151 -6.15 -13.90 -13.31
CA LYS A 151 -6.95 -13.81 -14.56
C LYS A 151 -8.40 -14.33 -14.41
N LYS A 152 -8.93 -14.31 -13.18
CA LYS A 152 -10.27 -14.80 -12.79
C LYS A 152 -11.26 -13.63 -12.59
N LYS A 153 -11.44 -12.81 -13.63
CA LYS A 153 -12.31 -11.60 -13.57
C LYS A 153 -13.76 -11.92 -13.17
N LYS A 154 -14.30 -13.07 -13.60
CA LYS A 154 -15.68 -13.47 -13.29
C LYS A 154 -15.85 -13.73 -11.79
N GLU A 155 -14.86 -14.33 -11.15
CA GLU A 155 -14.83 -14.61 -9.72
C GLU A 155 -14.69 -13.34 -8.90
N ALA A 156 -13.87 -12.39 -9.37
CA ALA A 156 -13.78 -11.04 -8.80
C ALA A 156 -15.15 -10.33 -8.84
N LEU A 157 -15.83 -10.31 -9.99
CA LEU A 157 -17.17 -9.72 -10.09
C LEU A 157 -18.19 -10.43 -9.19
N ARG A 158 -18.12 -11.76 -9.10
CA ARG A 158 -19.02 -12.55 -8.26
C ARG A 158 -18.94 -12.17 -6.79
N ILE A 159 -17.72 -12.05 -6.24
CA ILE A 159 -17.57 -11.70 -4.81
C ILE A 159 -18.03 -10.27 -4.52
N ILE A 160 -17.77 -9.33 -5.44
CA ILE A 160 -18.25 -7.94 -5.33
C ILE A 160 -19.78 -7.87 -5.36
N ASN A 161 -20.43 -8.59 -6.29
CA ASN A 161 -21.89 -8.66 -6.34
C ASN A 161 -22.49 -9.28 -5.06
N GLN A 162 -21.89 -10.36 -4.54
CA GLN A 162 -22.33 -10.96 -3.28
C GLN A 162 -22.22 -9.98 -2.10
N ALA A 163 -21.16 -9.19 -2.05
CA ALA A 163 -20.99 -8.16 -1.03
C ALA A 163 -22.00 -7.01 -1.18
N LEU A 164 -22.30 -6.59 -2.41
CA LEU A 164 -23.32 -5.56 -2.70
C LEU A 164 -24.73 -6.01 -2.36
N VAL A 165 -25.06 -7.31 -2.44
CA VAL A 165 -26.34 -7.83 -1.92
C VAL A 165 -26.47 -7.56 -0.42
N LYS A 166 -25.39 -7.76 0.34
CA LYS A 166 -25.35 -7.52 1.79
C LYS A 166 -25.22 -6.03 2.15
N SER A 167 -24.60 -5.23 1.30
CA SER A 167 -24.39 -3.79 1.50
C SER A 167 -24.67 -2.97 0.23
N PRO A 168 -25.95 -2.84 -0.17
CA PRO A 168 -26.34 -2.29 -1.47
C PRO A 168 -26.08 -0.79 -1.63
N LYS A 169 -25.77 -0.08 -0.54
CA LYS A 169 -25.42 1.34 -0.54
C LYS A 169 -23.91 1.60 -0.42
N ASN A 170 -23.09 0.55 -0.36
CA ASN A 170 -21.64 0.73 -0.24
C ASN A 170 -21.06 1.34 -1.53
N ILE A 171 -20.60 2.59 -1.44
CA ILE A 171 -20.09 3.34 -2.59
C ILE A 171 -18.79 2.73 -3.11
N VAL A 172 -17.89 2.32 -2.21
CA VAL A 172 -16.59 1.73 -2.58
C VAL A 172 -16.78 0.49 -3.45
N LEU A 173 -17.69 -0.42 -3.06
CA LEU A 173 -18.00 -1.61 -3.84
C LEU A 173 -18.67 -1.30 -5.18
N LYS A 174 -19.48 -0.24 -5.25
CA LYS A 174 -20.12 0.19 -6.50
C LYS A 174 -19.08 0.72 -7.48
N THR A 175 -18.23 1.65 -7.03
CA THR A 175 -17.15 2.20 -7.84
C THR A 175 -16.20 1.10 -8.28
N PHE A 176 -15.78 0.21 -7.38
CA PHE A 176 -14.92 -0.92 -7.74
C PHE A 176 -15.57 -1.86 -8.79
N LYS A 177 -16.90 -2.05 -8.74
CA LYS A 177 -17.63 -2.83 -9.75
C LYS A 177 -17.71 -2.10 -11.08
N GLU A 178 -17.96 -0.80 -11.08
CA GLU A 178 -18.04 0.05 -12.26
C GLU A 178 -16.70 0.09 -13.00
N ASP A 179 -15.60 0.22 -12.24
CA ASP A 179 -14.24 0.33 -12.76
C ASP A 179 -13.52 -1.04 -12.87
N LEU A 180 -14.25 -2.17 -12.71
CA LEU A 180 -13.64 -3.51 -12.64
C LEU A 180 -12.78 -3.83 -13.87
N ASP A 181 -13.22 -3.39 -15.04
CA ASP A 181 -12.53 -3.60 -16.31
C ASP A 181 -11.17 -2.89 -16.32
N GLN A 182 -11.16 -1.64 -15.84
CA GLN A 182 -9.95 -0.85 -15.69
C GLN A 182 -8.99 -1.47 -14.67
N TYR A 183 -9.49 -1.90 -13.51
CA TYR A 183 -8.66 -2.61 -12.52
C TYR A 183 -8.10 -3.91 -13.07
N TYR A 184 -8.88 -4.65 -13.85
CA TYR A 184 -8.42 -5.89 -14.47
C TYR A 184 -7.31 -5.63 -15.48
N GLU A 185 -7.45 -4.62 -16.33
CA GLU A 185 -6.41 -4.20 -17.27
C GLU A 185 -5.13 -3.76 -16.55
N PHE A 186 -5.25 -2.91 -15.52
CA PHE A 186 -4.10 -2.52 -14.70
C PHE A 186 -3.41 -3.71 -14.04
N SER A 187 -4.16 -4.69 -13.54
CA SER A 187 -3.60 -5.91 -12.95
C SER A 187 -2.80 -6.75 -13.96
N ASN A 188 -3.14 -6.65 -15.25
CA ASN A 188 -2.43 -7.32 -16.33
C ASN A 188 -1.14 -6.57 -16.68
N ILE A 189 -1.24 -5.26 -16.92
CA ILE A 189 -0.12 -4.40 -17.31
C ILE A 189 0.91 -4.26 -16.18
N PHE A 190 0.49 -4.36 -14.90
CA PHE A 190 1.39 -4.32 -13.75
C PHE A 190 2.59 -5.28 -13.89
N PHE A 191 2.38 -6.48 -14.43
CA PHE A 191 3.43 -7.48 -14.60
C PHE A 191 4.34 -7.21 -15.80
N ASP A 192 3.90 -6.37 -16.74
CA ASP A 192 4.68 -5.94 -17.89
C ASP A 192 5.50 -4.68 -17.57
N ASP A 193 4.94 -3.78 -16.75
CA ASP A 193 5.52 -2.49 -16.36
C ASP A 193 6.63 -2.60 -15.31
N ILE A 194 6.64 -3.65 -14.51
CA ILE A 194 7.64 -3.87 -13.46
C ILE A 194 8.56 -5.01 -13.89
N GLN A 195 9.80 -4.69 -14.20
CA GLN A 195 10.83 -5.68 -14.51
C GLN A 195 11.73 -5.86 -13.28
N LEU A 196 11.63 -7.00 -12.60
CA LEU A 196 12.45 -7.30 -11.42
C LEU A 196 13.82 -7.85 -11.79
#